data_AF-A0A5D0NY17-F1
#
_entry.id   AF-A0A5D0NY17-F1
#
_cell.length_a   1.000
_cell.length_b   1.000
_cell.length_c   1.000
_cell.angle_alpha   90.00
_cell.angle_beta   90.00
_cell.angle_gamma   90.00
#
_symmetry.space_group_name_H-M   'P 1'
#
loop_
_entity.id
_entity.type
_entity.pdbx_description
1 polymer ?
#
loop_
_entity_poly.entity_id
_entity_poly.type
_entity_poly.pdbx_seq_one_letter_code
_entity_poly.pdbx_strand_id
1 'polypeptide(L)'
;MLRKLIGVGVALAMTVTATAGPARAATFKEANSKVQPSVDPATAAAAIKAAYDAYKTFVGGGSSAAATAQIIAAIQSAQRDIINHIDAVAAADARACAHSAVINFPDFDNLTTDNKQNFALNATSCITQINSLMSAVTSGAAVDQLGFSVNAVGPIALMARSKAGLHNDTLIPVLRDSNQKIRTRLTPRCSQLYDADSHKKLWFCTAYNGNRGDSIIQARAQEDAMVNTSWEVAQTTLTQLTGM
;
A
#
# COMPACT_ATOMS: atom_id res chain seq x y z
N MET A 1 43.16 -54.59 37.25
CA MET A 1 43.06 -53.64 38.38
C MET A 1 41.60 -53.53 38.80
N LEU A 2 41.33 -53.09 40.04
CA LEU A 2 40.01 -52.60 40.49
C LEU A 2 39.68 -51.26 39.76
N ARG A 3 38.46 -50.68 39.77
CA ARG A 3 37.37 -50.67 40.78
C ARG A 3 35.99 -50.38 40.12
N LYS A 4 34.89 -50.40 40.91
CA LYS A 4 33.48 -50.21 40.47
C LYS A 4 32.99 -48.74 40.45
N LEU A 5 32.01 -48.44 39.59
CA LEU A 5 30.80 -47.58 39.73
C LEU A 5 29.79 -48.05 38.64
N ILE A 6 28.45 -48.13 38.74
CA ILE A 6 27.38 -47.86 39.75
C ILE A 6 26.77 -46.44 39.76
N GLY A 7 25.52 -46.34 39.27
CA GLY A 7 24.54 -45.24 39.49
C GLY A 7 24.79 -43.95 38.69
N VAL A 8 23.85 -43.02 38.44
CA VAL A 8 22.36 -42.92 38.57
C VAL A 8 21.95 -41.95 37.42
N GLY A 9 20.81 -41.98 36.73
CA GLY A 9 19.52 -42.62 37.01
C GLY A 9 18.38 -41.58 37.16
N VAL A 10 18.35 -40.53 36.32
CA VAL A 10 17.31 -39.48 36.33
C VAL A 10 16.82 -39.23 34.89
N ALA A 11 15.56 -39.55 34.63
CA ALA A 11 14.86 -39.19 33.40
C ALA A 11 13.63 -38.35 33.77
N LEU A 12 13.69 -37.03 33.57
CA LEU A 12 12.54 -36.14 33.77
C LEU A 12 11.56 -36.28 32.60
N ALA A 13 10.65 -37.24 32.69
CA ALA A 13 9.47 -37.30 31.85
C ALA A 13 8.48 -36.21 32.28
N MET A 14 8.64 -34.99 31.75
CA MET A 14 7.66 -33.92 31.94
C MET A 14 6.39 -34.21 31.14
N THR A 15 5.48 -34.99 31.72
CA THR A 15 4.13 -35.22 31.18
C THR A 15 3.28 -33.96 31.34
N VAL A 16 3.47 -32.98 30.45
CA VAL A 16 2.60 -31.82 30.31
C VAL A 16 1.26 -32.30 29.75
N THR A 17 0.35 -32.70 30.65
CA THR A 17 -1.05 -32.97 30.33
C THR A 17 -1.77 -31.67 30.03
N ALA A 18 -1.46 -31.07 28.88
CA ALA A 18 -2.22 -29.96 28.33
C ALA A 18 -3.64 -30.44 28.03
N THR A 19 -4.57 -30.18 28.95
CA THR A 19 -6.00 -30.41 28.74
C THR A 19 -6.50 -29.42 27.71
N ALA A 20 -6.30 -29.74 26.43
CA ALA A 20 -6.85 -29.03 25.29
C ALA A 20 -8.37 -29.20 25.27
N GLY A 21 -9.06 -28.44 26.13
CA GLY A 21 -10.49 -28.21 26.00
C GLY A 21 -10.77 -27.66 24.59
N PRO A 22 -11.90 -28.02 23.96
CA PRO A 22 -12.18 -27.62 22.60
C PRO A 22 -12.12 -26.11 22.49
N ALA A 23 -11.20 -25.60 21.66
CA ALA A 23 -11.04 -24.19 21.40
C ALA A 23 -12.29 -23.66 20.71
N ARG A 24 -13.27 -23.20 21.51
CA ARG A 24 -14.40 -22.41 21.02
C ARG A 24 -13.81 -21.21 20.30
N ALA A 25 -13.93 -21.20 18.98
CA ALA A 25 -13.64 -20.02 18.18
C ALA A 25 -14.38 -18.85 18.82
N ALA A 26 -13.65 -17.79 19.16
CA ALA A 26 -14.28 -16.58 19.65
C ALA A 26 -15.18 -16.06 18.54
N THR A 27 -16.49 -16.18 18.72
CA THR A 27 -17.46 -15.55 17.83
C THR A 27 -17.13 -14.07 17.82
N PHE A 28 -16.63 -13.55 16.70
CA PHE A 28 -16.36 -12.13 16.52
C PHE A 28 -17.66 -11.40 16.84
N LYS A 29 -17.70 -10.77 18.03
CA LYS A 29 -18.84 -9.97 18.45
C LYS A 29 -18.81 -8.74 17.56
N GLU A 30 -19.60 -8.80 16.50
CA GLU A 30 -19.67 -7.81 15.43
C GLU A 30 -19.64 -6.41 16.05
N ALA A 31 -18.49 -5.76 15.92
CA ALA A 31 -18.26 -4.47 16.53
C ALA A 31 -19.21 -3.51 15.80
N ASN A 32 -20.20 -2.98 16.52
CA ASN A 32 -21.15 -2.02 16.00
C ASN A 32 -20.47 -0.63 15.88
N SER A 33 -19.37 -0.64 15.13
CA SER A 33 -18.59 0.50 14.72
C SER A 33 -19.52 1.35 13.88
N LYS A 34 -19.92 2.49 14.43
CA LYS A 34 -20.44 3.59 13.60
C LYS A 34 -19.40 3.85 12.53
N VAL A 35 -19.71 3.45 11.30
CA VAL A 35 -18.86 3.69 10.13
C VAL A 35 -18.65 5.20 10.07
N GLN A 36 -17.45 5.65 10.43
CA GLN A 36 -17.05 7.02 10.13
C GLN A 36 -17.18 7.20 8.61
N PRO A 37 -17.67 8.34 8.14
CA PRO A 37 -17.96 8.53 6.71
C PRO A 37 -16.74 8.12 5.90
N SER A 38 -16.93 7.17 4.99
CA SER A 38 -15.86 6.69 4.10
C SER A 38 -15.27 7.91 3.41
N VAL A 39 -14.03 8.25 3.75
CA VAL A 39 -13.35 9.36 3.08
C VAL A 39 -13.18 8.96 1.62
N ASP A 40 -13.56 9.88 0.75
CA ASP A 40 -13.46 9.76 -0.69
C ASP A 40 -12.00 9.47 -1.10
N PRO A 41 -11.67 8.30 -1.68
CA PRO A 41 -10.30 8.01 -2.11
C PRO A 41 -9.82 8.86 -3.29
N ALA A 42 -10.65 9.69 -3.93
CA ALA A 42 -10.13 10.78 -4.78
C ALA A 42 -9.36 11.82 -3.94
N THR A 43 -9.70 12.00 -2.66
CA THR A 43 -8.87 12.74 -1.68
C THR A 43 -7.53 12.05 -1.46
N ALA A 44 -7.51 10.71 -1.35
CA ALA A 44 -6.27 9.94 -1.23
C ALA A 44 -5.43 9.99 -2.53
N ALA A 45 -6.07 9.97 -3.70
CA ALA A 45 -5.41 10.15 -4.99
C ALA A 45 -4.80 11.54 -5.16
N ALA A 46 -5.56 12.59 -4.82
CA ALA A 46 -5.09 13.98 -4.82
C ALA A 46 -3.92 14.19 -3.84
N ALA A 47 -3.99 13.59 -2.65
CA ALA A 47 -2.91 13.59 -1.66
C ALA A 47 -1.64 12.91 -2.19
N ILE A 48 -1.75 11.67 -2.67
CA ILE A 48 -0.61 10.93 -3.23
C ILE A 48 0.00 11.68 -4.42
N LYS A 49 -0.84 12.22 -5.31
CA LYS A 49 -0.41 13.09 -6.40
C LYS A 49 0.40 14.28 -5.88
N ALA A 50 -0.10 15.00 -4.87
CA ALA A 50 0.58 16.14 -4.28
C ALA A 50 1.93 15.74 -3.64
N ALA A 51 2.02 14.56 -3.01
CA ALA A 51 3.26 14.05 -2.44
C ALA A 51 4.32 13.73 -3.52
N TYR A 52 3.92 13.12 -4.66
CA TYR A 52 4.83 12.93 -5.80
C TYR A 52 5.21 14.25 -6.50
N ASP A 53 4.30 15.22 -6.62
CA ASP A 53 4.59 16.54 -7.20
C ASP A 53 5.53 17.37 -6.28
N ALA A 54 5.38 17.23 -4.95
CA ALA A 54 6.29 17.82 -3.96
C ALA A 54 7.70 17.19 -4.03
N TYR A 55 7.80 15.86 -4.15
CA TYR A 55 9.09 15.20 -4.40
C TYR A 55 9.71 15.65 -5.74
N LYS A 56 8.91 15.75 -6.81
CA LYS A 56 9.36 16.26 -8.11
C LYS A 56 9.90 17.69 -8.02
N THR A 57 9.22 18.54 -7.26
CA THR A 57 9.64 19.93 -7.00
C THR A 57 10.96 19.97 -6.22
N PHE A 58 11.14 19.10 -5.22
CA PHE A 58 12.38 18.98 -4.46
C PHE A 58 13.58 18.55 -5.33
N VAL A 59 13.45 17.51 -6.17
CA VAL A 59 14.56 17.13 -7.09
C VAL A 59 14.81 18.16 -8.19
N GLY A 60 13.82 19.00 -8.51
CA GLY A 60 13.97 20.19 -9.35
C GLY A 60 14.64 21.39 -8.67
N GLY A 61 15.21 21.23 -7.47
CA GLY A 61 15.89 22.29 -6.70
C GLY A 61 14.99 23.04 -5.70
N GLY A 62 13.76 22.59 -5.48
CA GLY A 62 12.82 23.17 -4.52
C GLY A 62 13.20 22.91 -3.05
N SER A 63 12.64 23.71 -2.14
CA SER A 63 12.92 23.62 -0.70
C SER A 63 12.56 22.25 -0.12
N SER A 64 13.56 21.56 0.45
CA SER A 64 13.39 20.26 1.09
C SER A 64 12.39 20.31 2.24
N ALA A 65 12.40 21.37 3.05
CA ALA A 65 11.47 21.54 4.17
C ALA A 65 10.02 21.72 3.68
N ALA A 66 9.80 22.49 2.61
CA ALA A 66 8.47 22.69 2.03
C ALA A 66 7.93 21.39 1.43
N ALA A 67 8.74 20.66 0.66
CA ALA A 67 8.34 19.37 0.09
C ALA A 67 8.12 18.30 1.17
N THR A 68 8.92 18.28 2.25
CA THR A 68 8.72 17.38 3.40
C THR A 68 7.38 17.67 4.07
N ALA A 69 7.07 18.93 4.35
CA ALA A 69 5.79 19.35 4.93
C ALA A 69 4.59 19.03 4.02
N GLN A 70 4.72 19.21 2.70
CA GLN A 70 3.68 18.85 1.72
C GLN A 70 3.43 17.34 1.64
N ILE A 71 4.49 16.53 1.61
CA ILE A 71 4.40 15.06 1.64
C ILE A 71 3.74 14.59 2.94
N ILE A 72 4.15 15.14 4.10
CA ILE A 72 3.53 14.82 5.39
C ILE A 72 2.05 15.21 5.42
N ALA A 73 1.70 16.45 5.06
CA ALA A 73 0.32 16.93 5.13
C ALA A 73 -0.62 16.14 4.22
N ALA A 74 -0.17 15.80 3.01
CA ALA A 74 -0.92 14.96 2.08
C ALA A 74 -1.07 13.53 2.60
N ILE A 75 0.02 12.90 3.05
CA ILE A 75 -0.05 11.52 3.53
C ILE A 75 -0.85 11.42 4.83
N GLN A 76 -0.78 12.42 5.72
CA GLN A 76 -1.62 12.50 6.93
C GLN A 76 -3.11 12.70 6.62
N SER A 77 -3.47 13.48 5.59
CA SER A 77 -4.88 13.65 5.22
C SER A 77 -5.51 12.35 4.70
N ALA A 78 -4.72 11.50 4.03
CA ALA A 78 -5.12 10.18 3.54
C ALA A 78 -4.80 9.01 4.51
N GLN A 79 -4.06 9.25 5.60
CA GLN A 79 -3.44 8.20 6.43
C GLN A 79 -4.48 7.22 6.98
N ARG A 80 -5.60 7.73 7.50
CA ARG A 80 -6.66 6.89 8.06
C ARG A 80 -7.27 5.98 7.01
N ASP A 81 -7.32 6.41 5.77
CA ASP A 81 -8.16 5.83 4.73
C ASP A 81 -7.38 4.75 3.96
N ILE A 82 -6.12 5.06 3.64
CA ILE A 82 -5.10 4.08 3.21
C ILE A 82 -5.00 2.91 4.21
N ILE A 83 -5.10 3.20 5.51
CA ILE A 83 -4.99 2.19 6.57
C ILE A 83 -6.28 1.40 6.76
N ASN A 84 -7.45 2.06 6.77
CA ASN A 84 -8.71 1.44 7.16
C ASN A 84 -9.29 0.43 6.15
N HIS A 85 -8.77 0.36 4.92
CA HIS A 85 -9.25 -0.60 3.92
C HIS A 85 -8.50 -1.95 3.91
N ILE A 86 -7.47 -2.17 4.74
CA ILE A 86 -6.56 -3.32 4.63
C ILE A 86 -6.92 -4.48 5.57
N ASP A 87 -7.85 -5.33 5.14
CA ASP A 87 -8.35 -6.49 5.92
C ASP A 87 -7.72 -7.85 5.53
N ALA A 88 -6.94 -7.93 4.45
CA ALA A 88 -6.30 -9.19 4.06
C ALA A 88 -5.05 -9.46 4.93
N VAL A 89 -4.96 -10.67 5.51
CA VAL A 89 -3.76 -11.10 6.30
C VAL A 89 -2.47 -10.96 5.48
N ALA A 90 -2.50 -11.26 4.19
CA ALA A 90 -1.38 -11.11 3.27
C ALA A 90 -0.96 -9.64 3.01
N ALA A 91 -1.73 -8.66 3.47
CA ALA A 91 -1.42 -7.23 3.39
C ALA A 91 -1.20 -6.59 4.79
N ALA A 92 -1.25 -7.37 5.88
CA ALA A 92 -1.03 -6.86 7.24
C ALA A 92 0.39 -6.31 7.44
N ASP A 93 1.42 -7.03 6.95
CA ASP A 93 2.81 -6.57 7.01
C ASP A 93 3.03 -5.32 6.15
N ALA A 94 2.41 -5.26 4.96
CA ALA A 94 2.40 -4.09 4.09
C ALA A 94 1.78 -2.86 4.76
N ARG A 95 0.62 -3.04 5.41
CA ARG A 95 -0.05 -2.02 6.24
C ARG A 95 0.87 -1.55 7.38
N ALA A 96 1.53 -2.48 8.08
CA ALA A 96 2.42 -2.18 9.19
C ALA A 96 3.67 -1.40 8.76
N CYS A 97 4.35 -1.84 7.69
CA CYS A 97 5.54 -1.15 7.18
C CYS A 97 5.18 0.23 6.59
N ALA A 98 4.04 0.34 5.90
CA ALA A 98 3.56 1.62 5.40
C ALA A 98 3.21 2.57 6.55
N HIS A 99 2.43 2.13 7.52
CA HIS A 99 2.06 2.94 8.69
C HIS A 99 3.29 3.41 9.48
N SER A 100 4.29 2.53 9.66
CA SER A 100 5.56 2.87 10.30
C SER A 100 6.34 3.95 9.51
N ALA A 101 6.39 3.84 8.17
CA ALA A 101 7.00 4.87 7.34
C ALA A 101 6.28 6.22 7.47
N VAL A 102 4.94 6.23 7.48
CA VAL A 102 4.12 7.44 7.65
C VAL A 102 4.33 8.09 9.03
N ILE A 103 4.30 7.32 10.11
CA ILE A 103 4.44 7.83 11.48
C ILE A 103 5.83 8.44 11.72
N ASN A 104 6.90 7.80 11.24
CA ASN A 104 8.27 8.20 11.57
C ASN A 104 8.88 9.22 10.58
N PHE A 105 8.25 9.49 9.43
CA PHE A 105 8.77 10.46 8.46
C PHE A 105 8.80 11.92 8.93
N PRO A 106 7.84 12.44 9.74
CA PRO A 106 7.94 13.78 10.33
C PRO A 106 9.21 14.03 11.14
N ASP A 107 9.70 13.02 11.87
CA ASP A 107 10.93 13.11 12.65
C ASP A 107 12.20 12.85 11.82
N PHE A 108 12.07 12.52 10.53
CA PHE A 108 13.20 12.12 9.69
C PHE A 108 14.36 13.13 9.71
N ASP A 109 14.08 14.44 9.68
CA ASP A 109 15.14 15.46 9.68
C ASP A 109 15.89 15.56 11.02
N ASN A 110 15.26 15.16 12.12
CA ASN A 110 15.88 15.12 13.46
C ASN A 110 16.78 13.89 13.68
N LEU A 111 16.71 12.89 12.79
CA LEU A 111 17.51 11.66 12.88
C LEU A 111 19.00 11.91 12.57
N THR A 112 19.88 11.10 13.17
CA THR A 112 21.29 10.98 12.78
C THR A 112 21.42 10.43 11.35
N THR A 113 22.57 10.63 10.70
CA THR A 113 22.83 10.15 9.31
C THR A 113 22.54 8.66 9.16
N ASP A 114 23.04 7.84 10.08
CA ASP A 114 22.87 6.38 10.07
C ASP A 114 21.38 6.00 10.21
N ASN A 115 20.64 6.71 11.07
CA ASN A 115 19.20 6.51 11.24
C ASN A 115 18.40 6.99 10.02
N LYS A 116 18.83 8.05 9.33
CA LYS A 116 18.25 8.49 8.04
C LYS A 116 18.45 7.44 6.95
N GLN A 117 19.65 6.87 6.85
CA GLN A 117 19.95 5.78 5.92
C GLN A 117 19.15 4.52 6.24
N ASN A 118 19.10 4.11 7.52
CA ASN A 118 18.30 2.98 7.98
C ASN A 118 16.80 3.18 7.65
N PHE A 119 16.22 4.35 7.97
CA PHE A 119 14.83 4.67 7.61
C PHE A 119 14.59 4.59 6.09
N ALA A 120 15.47 5.19 5.28
CA ALA A 120 15.36 5.17 3.83
C ALA A 120 15.43 3.74 3.26
N LEU A 121 16.31 2.89 3.81
CA LEU A 121 16.41 1.47 3.44
C LEU A 121 15.17 0.67 3.86
N ASN A 122 14.63 0.91 5.06
CA ASN A 122 13.41 0.25 5.53
C ASN A 122 12.17 0.64 4.71
N ALA A 123 12.03 1.92 4.33
CA ALA A 123 10.98 2.38 3.43
C ALA A 123 11.13 1.77 2.01
N THR A 124 12.37 1.60 1.52
CA THR A 124 12.68 0.87 0.27
C THR A 124 12.27 -0.61 0.36
N SER A 125 12.58 -1.26 1.50
CA SER A 125 12.26 -2.66 1.76
C SER A 125 10.74 -2.88 1.78
N CYS A 126 9.99 -1.99 2.45
CA CYS A 126 8.52 -2.00 2.46
C CYS A 126 7.93 -1.97 1.05
N ILE A 127 8.39 -1.06 0.17
CA ILE A 127 7.95 -0.99 -1.24
C ILE A 127 8.29 -2.29 -2.00
N THR A 128 9.47 -2.86 -1.77
CA THR A 128 9.90 -4.11 -2.41
C THR A 128 9.04 -5.31 -1.96
N GLN A 129 8.72 -5.38 -0.66
CA GLN A 129 7.82 -6.39 -0.09
C GLN A 129 6.40 -6.25 -0.67
N ILE A 130 5.87 -5.03 -0.74
CA ILE A 130 4.55 -4.76 -1.35
C ILE A 130 4.53 -5.19 -2.82
N ASN A 131 5.56 -4.86 -3.60
CA ASN A 131 5.66 -5.24 -5.01
C ASN A 131 5.78 -6.77 -5.23
N SER A 132 6.32 -7.50 -4.25
CA SER A 132 6.34 -8.97 -4.23
C SER A 132 4.96 -9.54 -3.91
N LEU A 133 4.30 -9.01 -2.87
CA LEU A 133 2.94 -9.40 -2.47
C LEU A 133 1.91 -9.15 -3.60
N MET A 134 2.09 -8.08 -4.39
CA MET A 134 1.29 -7.80 -5.60
C MET A 134 1.33 -8.89 -6.69
N SER A 135 2.32 -9.78 -6.66
CA SER A 135 2.36 -10.97 -7.52
C SER A 135 1.69 -12.20 -6.87
N ALA A 136 1.64 -12.26 -5.54
CA ALA A 136 1.14 -13.41 -4.78
C ALA A 136 -0.37 -13.36 -4.47
N VAL A 137 -0.93 -12.18 -4.22
CA VAL A 137 -2.38 -12.03 -3.95
C VAL A 137 -3.20 -12.27 -5.22
N THR A 138 -4.40 -12.84 -5.11
CA THR A 138 -5.28 -13.12 -6.27
C THR A 138 -6.46 -12.16 -6.39
N SER A 139 -7.02 -11.69 -5.28
CA SER A 139 -8.20 -10.81 -5.26
C SER A 139 -7.89 -9.36 -5.63
N GLY A 140 -8.82 -8.70 -6.31
CA GLY A 140 -8.71 -7.27 -6.65
C GLY A 140 -8.57 -6.39 -5.40
N ALA A 141 -9.37 -6.66 -4.35
CA ALA A 141 -9.30 -5.92 -3.10
C ALA A 141 -7.91 -5.96 -2.45
N ALA A 142 -7.21 -7.09 -2.47
CA ALA A 142 -5.86 -7.19 -1.91
C ALA A 142 -4.82 -6.46 -2.79
N VAL A 143 -4.97 -6.47 -4.12
CA VAL A 143 -4.15 -5.64 -5.01
C VAL A 143 -4.38 -4.16 -4.73
N ASP A 144 -5.62 -3.74 -4.46
CA ASP A 144 -5.98 -2.35 -4.22
C ASP A 144 -5.44 -1.82 -2.87
N GLN A 145 -5.56 -2.64 -1.81
CA GLN A 145 -4.95 -2.42 -0.50
C GLN A 145 -3.43 -2.22 -0.59
N LEU A 146 -2.74 -3.10 -1.33
CA LEU A 146 -1.32 -2.99 -1.61
C LEU A 146 -1.02 -1.76 -2.50
N GLY A 147 -1.94 -1.38 -3.38
CA GLY A 147 -1.82 -0.25 -4.30
C GLY A 147 -1.88 1.11 -3.63
N PHE A 148 -2.76 1.30 -2.64
CA PHE A 148 -2.70 2.46 -1.75
C PHE A 148 -1.43 2.44 -0.89
N SER A 149 -1.05 1.26 -0.35
CA SER A 149 0.14 1.11 0.50
C SER A 149 1.43 1.53 -0.22
N VAL A 150 1.69 1.03 -1.43
CA VAL A 150 2.94 1.35 -2.16
C VAL A 150 3.04 2.83 -2.51
N ASN A 151 1.91 3.46 -2.83
CA ASN A 151 1.87 4.85 -3.27
C ASN A 151 1.86 5.87 -2.13
N ALA A 152 1.46 5.45 -0.92
CA ALA A 152 1.73 6.21 0.30
C ALA A 152 3.23 6.22 0.64
N VAL A 153 3.89 5.07 0.55
CA VAL A 153 5.32 4.93 0.94
C VAL A 153 6.26 5.44 -0.16
N GLY A 154 5.88 5.40 -1.43
CA GLY A 154 6.69 5.81 -2.57
C GLY A 154 7.36 7.19 -2.42
N PRO A 155 6.60 8.28 -2.22
CA PRO A 155 7.16 9.62 -2.02
C PRO A 155 8.05 9.73 -0.78
N ILE A 156 7.68 9.06 0.32
CA ILE A 156 8.48 9.00 1.56
C ILE A 156 9.84 8.35 1.29
N ALA A 157 9.85 7.17 0.67
CA ALA A 157 11.07 6.43 0.39
C ALA A 157 11.97 7.17 -0.61
N LEU A 158 11.40 7.73 -1.67
CA LEU A 158 12.12 8.55 -2.64
C LEU A 158 12.80 9.76 -1.96
N MET A 159 12.06 10.52 -1.15
CA MET A 159 12.62 11.69 -0.47
C MET A 159 13.63 11.32 0.61
N ALA A 160 13.34 10.30 1.43
CA ALA A 160 14.23 9.81 2.47
C ALA A 160 15.56 9.32 1.90
N ARG A 161 15.54 8.59 0.78
CA ARG A 161 16.75 8.15 0.07
C ARG A 161 17.58 9.35 -0.38
N SER A 162 16.99 10.30 -1.10
CA SER A 162 17.71 11.51 -1.54
C SER A 162 18.32 12.30 -0.37
N LYS A 163 17.57 12.49 0.73
CA LYS A 163 18.04 13.21 1.92
C LYS A 163 19.06 12.41 2.77
N ALA A 164 19.14 11.09 2.58
CA ALA A 164 20.15 10.22 3.18
C ALA A 164 21.39 9.99 2.29
N GLY A 165 21.46 10.64 1.12
CA GLY A 165 22.55 10.48 0.15
C GLY A 165 22.46 9.21 -0.71
N LEU A 166 21.28 8.59 -0.81
CA LEU A 166 21.04 7.35 -1.56
C LEU A 166 20.36 7.64 -2.90
N HIS A 167 20.84 6.98 -3.95
CA HIS A 167 20.29 7.06 -5.32
C HIS A 167 18.88 6.47 -5.43
N ASN A 168 18.05 7.01 -6.33
CA ASN A 168 16.68 6.53 -6.57
C ASN A 168 16.52 5.68 -7.85
N ASP A 169 17.61 5.53 -8.60
CA ASP A 169 17.73 4.84 -9.89
C ASP A 169 17.21 3.39 -9.85
N THR A 170 17.30 2.74 -8.68
CA THR A 170 16.77 1.38 -8.42
C THR A 170 15.37 1.35 -7.82
N LEU A 171 14.90 2.43 -7.17
CA LEU A 171 13.56 2.49 -6.56
C LEU A 171 12.49 2.94 -7.57
N ILE A 172 12.81 3.89 -8.45
CA ILE A 172 11.88 4.38 -9.48
C ILE A 172 11.37 3.25 -10.39
N PRO A 173 12.21 2.31 -10.88
CA PRO A 173 11.73 1.13 -11.61
C PRO A 173 10.78 0.24 -10.80
N VAL A 174 11.02 0.03 -9.51
CA VAL A 174 10.15 -0.79 -8.63
C VAL A 174 8.80 -0.10 -8.41
N LEU A 175 8.77 1.23 -8.26
CA LEU A 175 7.53 2.00 -8.17
C LEU A 175 6.76 2.01 -9.49
N ARG A 176 7.45 2.06 -10.64
CA ARG A 176 6.83 1.90 -11.98
C ARG A 176 6.24 0.50 -12.16
N ASP A 177 6.96 -0.57 -11.82
CA ASP A 177 6.49 -1.96 -11.86
C ASP A 177 5.26 -2.19 -10.96
N SER A 178 5.33 -1.73 -9.71
CA SER A 178 4.22 -1.80 -8.75
C SER A 178 2.97 -1.15 -9.31
N ASN A 179 3.09 0.08 -9.83
CA ASN A 179 1.93 0.80 -10.37
C ASN A 179 1.42 0.21 -11.70
N GLN A 180 2.30 -0.34 -12.53
CA GLN A 180 1.89 -1.08 -13.72
C GLN A 180 1.11 -2.36 -13.36
N LYS A 181 1.47 -3.05 -12.27
CA LYS A 181 0.69 -4.18 -11.72
C LYS A 181 -0.68 -3.74 -11.21
N ILE A 182 -0.76 -2.66 -10.42
CA ILE A 182 -2.07 -2.11 -9.99
C ILE A 182 -2.95 -1.81 -11.20
N ARG A 183 -2.44 -0.99 -12.14
CA ARG A 183 -3.19 -0.52 -13.31
C ARG A 183 -3.68 -1.68 -14.19
N THR A 184 -2.85 -2.70 -14.40
CA THR A 184 -3.24 -3.88 -15.19
C THR A 184 -4.22 -4.77 -14.44
N ARG A 185 -3.92 -5.14 -13.19
CA ARG A 185 -4.71 -6.12 -12.41
C ARG A 185 -6.06 -5.61 -11.91
N LEU A 186 -6.21 -4.30 -11.74
CA LEU A 186 -7.49 -3.69 -11.36
C LEU A 186 -8.33 -3.21 -12.56
N THR A 187 -7.87 -3.38 -13.81
CA THR A 187 -8.61 -2.96 -15.02
C THR A 187 -10.06 -3.43 -14.96
N PRO A 188 -11.06 -2.54 -15.08
CA PRO A 188 -12.47 -2.92 -14.96
C PRO A 188 -12.91 -3.75 -16.16
N ARG A 189 -13.89 -4.63 -15.94
CA ARG A 189 -14.51 -5.42 -17.01
C ARG A 189 -15.48 -4.52 -17.76
N CYS A 190 -15.23 -4.29 -19.05
CA CYS A 190 -16.09 -3.45 -19.90
C CYS A 190 -16.81 -4.27 -20.96
N SER A 191 -18.11 -4.03 -21.12
CA SER A 191 -18.91 -4.47 -22.27
C SER A 191 -19.34 -3.26 -23.11
N GLN A 192 -19.59 -3.48 -24.40
CA GLN A 192 -20.18 -2.49 -25.29
C GLN A 192 -21.61 -2.91 -25.62
N LEU A 193 -22.56 -2.00 -25.47
CA LEU A 193 -23.94 -2.14 -25.93
C LEU A 193 -24.25 -1.04 -26.94
N TYR A 194 -25.20 -1.31 -27.85
CA TYR A 194 -25.77 -0.29 -28.72
C TYR A 194 -27.06 0.22 -28.07
N ASP A 195 -27.09 1.52 -27.76
CA ASP A 195 -28.28 2.22 -27.35
C ASP A 195 -29.07 2.62 -28.60
N ALA A 196 -30.29 2.11 -28.69
CA ALA A 196 -31.18 2.34 -29.82
C ALA A 196 -31.78 3.76 -29.80
N ASP A 197 -31.94 4.38 -28.63
CA ASP A 197 -32.62 5.68 -28.49
C ASP A 197 -31.66 6.84 -28.77
N SER A 198 -30.40 6.75 -28.34
CA SER A 198 -29.36 7.74 -28.68
C SER A 198 -28.57 7.40 -29.95
N HIS A 199 -28.82 6.24 -30.56
CA HIS A 199 -28.08 5.64 -31.68
C HIS A 199 -26.57 5.48 -31.46
N LYS A 200 -26.11 5.42 -30.21
CA LYS A 200 -24.68 5.40 -29.84
C LYS A 200 -24.26 4.05 -29.27
N LYS A 201 -22.96 3.79 -29.35
CA LYS A 201 -22.31 2.70 -28.62
C LYS A 201 -21.94 3.19 -27.22
N LEU A 202 -22.56 2.63 -26.19
CA LEU A 202 -22.20 2.87 -24.80
C LEU A 202 -21.28 1.75 -24.32
N TRP A 203 -20.25 2.13 -23.59
CA TRP A 203 -19.43 1.23 -22.80
C TRP A 203 -19.96 1.20 -21.38
N PHE A 204 -20.13 0.00 -20.83
CA PHE A 204 -20.47 -0.24 -19.43
C PHE A 204 -19.30 -0.97 -18.80
N CYS A 205 -18.58 -0.30 -17.90
CA CYS A 205 -17.44 -0.86 -17.18
C CYS A 205 -17.84 -1.17 -15.73
N THR A 206 -17.27 -2.24 -15.16
CA THR A 206 -17.48 -2.64 -13.76
C THR A 206 -16.16 -3.01 -13.10
N ALA A 207 -15.85 -2.35 -12.00
CA ALA A 207 -14.64 -2.54 -11.20
C ALA A 207 -14.74 -3.76 -10.26
N TYR A 208 -13.62 -4.14 -9.63
CA TYR A 208 -13.57 -5.32 -8.75
C TYR A 208 -14.48 -5.20 -7.51
N ASN A 209 -14.77 -3.96 -7.07
CA ASN A 209 -15.61 -3.63 -5.92
C ASN A 209 -17.11 -3.54 -6.28
N GLY A 210 -17.46 -3.70 -7.56
CA GLY A 210 -18.83 -3.57 -8.07
C GLY A 210 -19.23 -2.16 -8.53
N ASN A 211 -18.37 -1.14 -8.35
CA ASN A 211 -18.58 0.18 -8.93
C ASN A 211 -18.73 0.09 -10.45
N ARG A 212 -19.56 0.98 -11.02
CA ARG A 212 -19.86 1.02 -12.45
C ARG A 212 -19.68 2.43 -12.98
N GLY A 213 -19.17 2.51 -14.19
CA GLY A 213 -19.12 3.73 -15.00
C GLY A 213 -19.58 3.41 -16.40
N ASP A 214 -20.35 4.31 -16.99
CA ASP A 214 -20.83 4.20 -18.36
C ASP A 214 -20.57 5.47 -19.16
N SER A 215 -20.21 5.29 -20.44
CA SER A 215 -19.86 6.40 -21.32
C SER A 215 -19.79 5.96 -22.78
N ILE A 216 -19.92 6.92 -23.70
CA ILE A 216 -19.63 6.70 -25.13
C ILE A 216 -18.11 6.57 -25.40
N ILE A 217 -17.25 6.95 -24.44
CA ILE A 217 -15.79 6.80 -24.51
C ILE A 217 -15.36 5.71 -23.51
N GLN A 218 -14.72 4.64 -23.99
CA GLN A 218 -14.31 3.51 -23.14
C GLN A 218 -13.45 3.96 -21.96
N ALA A 219 -12.41 4.77 -22.21
CA ALA A 219 -11.52 5.26 -21.17
C ALA A 219 -12.27 6.03 -20.06
N ARG A 220 -13.30 6.80 -20.42
CA ARG A 220 -14.12 7.53 -19.45
C ARG A 220 -14.99 6.58 -18.61
N ALA A 221 -15.63 5.59 -19.25
CA ALA A 221 -16.35 4.55 -18.52
C ALA A 221 -15.41 3.75 -17.58
N GLN A 222 -14.13 3.58 -17.95
CA GLN A 222 -13.12 2.97 -17.08
C GLN A 222 -12.76 3.88 -15.89
N GLU A 223 -12.49 5.16 -16.12
CA GLU A 223 -12.27 6.17 -15.07
C GLU A 223 -13.43 6.16 -14.07
N ASP A 224 -14.67 6.36 -14.55
CA ASP A 224 -15.88 6.43 -13.73
C ASP A 224 -16.16 5.12 -12.96
N ALA A 225 -15.81 3.95 -13.53
CA ALA A 225 -15.92 2.68 -12.83
C ALA A 225 -14.84 2.49 -11.75
N MET A 226 -13.62 3.01 -11.97
CA MET A 226 -12.47 2.84 -11.08
C MET A 226 -12.34 3.94 -10.02
N VAL A 227 -13.28 4.88 -9.97
CA VAL A 227 -13.49 5.80 -8.84
C VAL A 227 -13.45 5.03 -7.52
N ASN A 228 -12.78 5.61 -6.53
CA ASN A 228 -12.56 5.07 -5.19
C ASN A 228 -11.62 3.84 -5.14
N THR A 229 -10.62 3.76 -6.02
CA THR A 229 -9.59 2.69 -6.03
C THR A 229 -8.18 3.25 -6.28
N SER A 230 -7.16 2.45 -5.97
CA SER A 230 -5.75 2.75 -6.26
C SER A 230 -5.39 2.72 -7.76
N TRP A 231 -6.30 2.34 -8.66
CA TRP A 231 -6.06 2.32 -10.11
C TRP A 231 -5.85 3.73 -10.69
N GLU A 232 -6.66 4.70 -10.27
CA GLU A 232 -6.52 6.12 -10.64
C GLU A 232 -5.20 6.70 -10.10
N VAL A 233 -4.90 6.37 -8.83
CA VAL A 233 -3.64 6.70 -8.15
C VAL A 233 -2.45 6.18 -8.96
N ALA A 234 -2.53 4.94 -9.44
CA ALA A 234 -1.46 4.30 -10.21
C ALA A 234 -1.28 4.90 -11.61
N GLN A 235 -2.37 5.25 -12.31
CA GLN A 235 -2.29 5.94 -13.60
C GLN A 235 -1.64 7.33 -13.47
N THR A 236 -2.02 8.08 -12.44
CA THR A 236 -1.42 9.37 -12.10
C THR A 236 0.06 9.22 -11.73
N THR A 237 0.38 8.29 -10.84
CA THR A 237 1.74 8.03 -10.35
C THR A 237 2.67 7.58 -11.48
N LEU A 238 2.22 6.71 -12.40
CA LEU A 238 3.01 6.32 -13.57
C LEU A 238 3.38 7.53 -14.43
N THR A 239 2.44 8.45 -14.64
CA THR A 239 2.67 9.68 -15.41
C THR A 239 3.71 10.59 -14.73
N GLN A 240 3.65 10.72 -13.40
CA GLN A 240 4.64 11.48 -12.62
C GLN A 240 6.02 10.82 -12.65
N LEU A 241 6.08 9.50 -12.42
CA LEU A 241 7.31 8.70 -12.41
C LEU A 241 7.96 8.59 -13.80
N THR A 242 7.26 8.80 -14.91
CA THR A 242 7.88 8.80 -16.25
C THR A 242 8.78 10.03 -16.49
N GLY A 243 8.56 11.13 -15.77
CA GLY A 243 9.39 12.33 -15.81
C GLY A 243 10.41 12.44 -14.67
N MET A 244 10.99 11.31 -14.26
CA MET A 244 11.99 11.13 -13.20
C MET A 244 13.06 10.11 -13.61
#